data_AF-A0A0M3I0D4-F1
#
_entry.id   AF-A0A0M3I0D4-F1
#
_cell.length_a   1.000
_cell.length_b   1.000
_cell.length_c   1.000
_cell.angle_alpha   90.00
_cell.angle_beta   90.00
_cell.angle_gamma   90.00
#
_symmetry.space_group_name_H-M   'P 1'
#
loop_
_entity.id
_entity.type
_entity.pdbx_description
1 polymer ?
#
loop_
_entity_poly.entity_id
_entity_poly.type
_entity_poly.pdbx_seq_one_letter_code
_entity_poly.pdbx_strand_id
1 'polypeptide(L)'
;MRLVISAQEMENFIENVETPLLLQISGKFTCQLKPAYAVVLAIFEEVKVDNGTDFLRISGYVLSDFKGAYSLTAKRHYANHPVHLNFIHSCLPSRLKQVAKNCYAEVRIPLRTGRRENKDVLVDHIELYQMKYQLGSKCEPWLENDRLKLFSYS
;
A
#
# COMPACT_ATOMS: atom_id res chain seq x y z
N MET A 1 2.16 -3.08 -25.57
CA MET A 1 0.78 -2.56 -25.50
C MET A 1 0.85 -1.20 -24.80
N ARG A 2 0.61 -0.08 -25.50
CA ARG A 2 0.57 1.26 -24.89
C ARG A 2 -0.90 1.63 -24.70
N LEU A 3 -1.33 1.78 -23.46
CA LEU A 3 -2.63 2.38 -23.13
C LEU A 3 -2.53 3.88 -23.43
N VAL A 4 -3.23 4.34 -24.46
CA VAL A 4 -3.42 5.76 -24.75
C VAL A 4 -4.89 6.04 -24.45
N ILE A 5 -5.14 6.65 -23.29
CA ILE A 5 -6.46 7.18 -22.94
C ILE A 5 -6.59 8.51 -23.69
N SER A 6 -7.71 8.75 -24.36
CA SER A 6 -7.91 10.00 -25.10
C SER A 6 -8.06 11.17 -24.12
N ALA A 7 -7.62 12.37 -24.51
CA ALA A 7 -7.74 13.57 -23.68
C ALA A 7 -9.20 13.85 -23.27
N GLN A 8 -10.15 13.46 -24.10
CA GLN A 8 -11.58 13.66 -23.88
C GLN A 8 -12.19 12.68 -22.86
N GLU A 9 -11.70 11.44 -22.81
CA GLU A 9 -12.01 10.49 -21.73
C GLU A 9 -11.41 10.94 -20.40
N MET A 10 -10.24 11.59 -20.43
CA MET A 10 -9.60 12.17 -19.26
C MET A 10 -10.35 13.41 -18.75
N GLU A 11 -10.89 14.25 -19.63
CA GLU A 11 -11.71 15.41 -19.27
C GLU A 11 -13.06 15.00 -18.66
N ASN A 12 -13.77 14.03 -19.26
CA ASN A 12 -15.03 13.50 -18.69
C ASN A 12 -14.82 12.76 -17.36
N PHE A 13 -13.64 12.17 -17.15
CA PHE A 13 -13.22 11.58 -15.88
C PHE A 13 -12.98 12.65 -14.80
N ILE A 14 -12.46 13.82 -15.18
CA ILE A 14 -12.20 14.96 -14.29
C ILE A 14 -13.51 15.65 -13.87
N GLU A 15 -14.50 15.77 -14.77
CA GLU A 15 -15.77 16.45 -14.49
C GLU A 15 -16.63 15.78 -13.40
N ASN A 16 -16.42 14.49 -13.12
CA ASN A 16 -17.14 13.74 -12.09
C ASN A 16 -16.36 13.59 -10.77
N VAL A 17 -15.21 14.26 -10.62
CA VAL A 17 -14.41 14.20 -9.38
C VAL A 17 -15.03 15.15 -8.34
N GLU A 18 -15.89 14.61 -7.47
CA GLU A 18 -16.17 15.24 -6.18
C GLU A 18 -14.83 15.54 -5.47
N THR A 19 -14.74 16.68 -4.79
CA THR A 19 -13.52 17.12 -4.10
C THR A 19 -12.86 15.96 -3.33
N PRO A 20 -11.58 15.62 -3.60
CA PRO A 20 -10.95 14.44 -3.02
C PRO A 20 -11.02 14.47 -1.49
N LEU A 21 -11.48 13.38 -0.89
CA LEU A 21 -11.53 13.23 0.56
C LEU A 21 -10.14 12.88 1.08
N LEU A 22 -9.66 13.61 2.09
CA LEU A 22 -8.44 13.26 2.79
C LEU A 22 -8.72 12.16 3.82
N LEU A 23 -7.94 11.09 3.75
CA LEU A 23 -7.90 10.00 4.72
C LEU A 23 -6.60 10.11 5.52
N GLN A 24 -6.69 10.33 6.82
CA GLN A 24 -5.57 10.15 7.74
C GLN A 24 -5.60 8.74 8.28
N ILE A 25 -4.54 7.99 8.03
CA ILE A 25 -4.41 6.60 8.42
C ILE A 25 -3.22 6.49 9.34
N SER A 26 -3.45 5.99 10.55
CA SER A 26 -2.40 5.80 11.53
C SER A 26 -2.54 4.44 12.19
N GLY A 27 -1.43 3.92 12.68
CA GLY A 27 -1.38 2.62 13.33
C GLY A 27 0.03 2.23 13.73
N LYS A 28 0.19 0.96 14.08
CA LYS A 28 1.47 0.41 14.52
C LYS A 28 1.67 -1.01 14.01
N PHE A 29 2.86 -1.31 13.55
CA PHE A 29 3.31 -2.65 13.20
C PHE A 29 4.21 -3.24 14.28
N THR A 30 4.00 -4.51 14.58
CA THR A 30 4.96 -5.34 15.32
C THR A 30 5.27 -6.63 14.59
N CYS A 31 6.40 -7.21 14.97
CA CYS A 31 6.85 -8.52 14.56
C CYS A 31 7.24 -9.28 15.83
N GLN A 32 6.46 -10.30 16.18
CA GLN A 32 6.63 -11.06 17.42
C GLN A 32 6.69 -10.12 18.64
N LEU A 33 5.71 -9.20 18.73
CA LEU A 33 5.56 -8.18 19.77
C LEU A 33 6.66 -7.12 19.82
N LYS A 34 7.66 -7.16 18.93
CA LYS A 34 8.69 -6.12 18.80
C LYS A 34 8.28 -5.10 17.74
N PRO A 35 8.56 -3.80 17.94
CA PRO A 35 8.38 -2.78 16.90
C PRO A 35 8.94 -3.21 15.54
N ALA A 36 8.13 -3.10 14.49
CA ALA A 36 8.57 -3.41 13.13
C ALA A 36 8.95 -2.13 12.38
N TYR A 37 10.25 -1.88 12.28
CA TYR A 37 10.83 -0.72 11.58
C TYR A 37 10.81 -0.91 10.06
N ALA A 38 10.67 0.21 9.33
CA ALA A 38 10.82 0.29 7.87
C ALA A 38 9.89 -0.64 7.08
N VAL A 39 8.68 -0.87 7.60
CA VAL A 39 7.59 -1.51 6.86
C VAL A 39 7.11 -0.52 5.81
N VAL A 40 7.16 -0.89 4.53
CA VAL A 40 6.61 -0.06 3.45
C VAL A 40 5.11 -0.20 3.49
N LEU A 41 4.38 0.89 3.67
CA LEU A 41 2.92 0.89 3.57
C LEU A 41 2.44 1.92 2.55
N ALA A 42 1.35 1.59 1.89
CA ALA A 42 0.71 2.42 0.87
C ALA A 42 -0.80 2.23 0.90
N ILE A 43 -1.53 3.27 0.52
CA ILE A 43 -2.98 3.21 0.35
C ILE A 43 -3.29 3.03 -1.12
N PHE A 44 -4.03 1.96 -1.42
CA PHE A 44 -4.45 1.63 -2.76
C PHE A 44 -5.95 1.90 -2.89
N GLU A 45 -6.34 2.58 -3.96
CA GLU A 45 -7.72 2.80 -4.36
C GLU A 45 -7.99 1.97 -5.62
N GLU A 46 -9.03 1.13 -5.58
CA GLU A 46 -9.50 0.38 -6.74
C GLU A 46 -10.38 1.29 -7.60
N VAL A 47 -9.82 1.83 -8.68
CA VAL A 47 -10.56 2.71 -9.60
C VAL A 47 -11.21 1.87 -10.68
N LYS A 48 -12.55 1.86 -10.68
CA LYS A 48 -13.36 1.25 -11.74
C LYS A 48 -13.68 2.31 -12.78
N VAL A 49 -13.33 2.07 -14.03
CA VAL A 49 -13.71 2.92 -15.16
C VAL A 49 -14.86 2.25 -15.89
N ASP A 50 -15.87 3.03 -16.31
CA ASP A 50 -17.11 2.53 -16.95
C ASP A 50 -16.88 1.68 -18.21
N ASN A 51 -15.67 1.70 -18.78
CA ASN A 51 -15.24 0.85 -19.89
C ASN A 51 -14.79 -0.57 -19.46
N GLY A 52 -14.97 -0.93 -18.18
CA GLY A 52 -14.61 -2.25 -17.64
C GLY A 52 -13.14 -2.43 -17.29
N THR A 53 -12.34 -1.36 -17.32
CA THR A 53 -10.94 -1.39 -16.89
C THR A 53 -10.84 -0.97 -15.42
N ASP A 54 -10.45 -1.93 -14.57
CA ASP A 54 -10.13 -1.68 -13.17
C ASP A 54 -8.62 -1.43 -13.03
N PHE A 55 -8.21 -0.35 -12.37
CA PHE A 55 -6.80 -0.10 -12.05
C PHE A 55 -6.59 0.26 -10.58
N LEU A 56 -5.42 -0.11 -10.04
CA LEU A 56 -5.01 0.23 -8.70
C LEU A 56 -4.24 1.54 -8.71
N ARG A 57 -4.73 2.52 -7.96
CA ARG A 57 -4.06 3.80 -7.76
C ARG A 57 -3.44 3.87 -6.37
N ILE A 58 -2.18 4.27 -6.28
CA ILE A 58 -1.54 4.60 -5.00
C ILE A 58 -1.89 6.04 -4.63
N SER A 59 -2.57 6.23 -3.49
CA SER A 59 -3.00 7.55 -3.01
C SER A 59 -2.10 8.15 -1.94
N GLY A 60 -1.17 7.36 -1.39
CA GLY A 60 -0.14 7.78 -0.46
C GLY A 60 0.72 6.59 -0.03
N TYR A 61 1.95 6.85 0.43
CA TYR A 61 2.83 5.83 0.99
C TYR A 61 3.73 6.41 2.09
N VAL A 62 4.18 5.57 3.02
CA VAL A 62 5.13 5.93 4.08
C VAL A 62 5.85 4.68 4.58
N LEU A 63 6.93 4.87 5.34
CA LEU A 63 7.60 3.81 6.08
C LEU A 63 7.19 3.88 7.56
N SER A 64 7.06 2.73 8.22
CA SER A 64 6.95 2.73 9.68
C SER A 64 8.24 3.22 10.34
N ASP A 65 8.09 4.00 11.41
CA ASP A 65 9.20 4.52 12.20
C ASP A 65 9.88 3.42 13.04
N PHE A 66 10.92 3.79 13.78
CA PHE A 66 11.67 2.86 14.63
C PHE A 66 10.85 2.24 15.77
N LYS A 67 9.70 2.85 16.13
CA LYS A 67 8.70 2.31 17.07
C LYS A 67 7.64 1.46 16.36
N GLY A 68 7.76 1.28 15.04
CA GLY A 68 6.80 0.60 14.20
C GLY A 68 5.52 1.41 13.95
N ALA A 69 5.45 2.66 14.41
CA ALA A 69 4.30 3.52 14.19
C ALA A 69 4.32 4.10 12.78
N TYR A 70 3.15 4.40 12.25
CA TYR A 70 3.00 5.10 10.98
C TYR A 70 1.83 6.07 11.04
N SER A 71 1.94 7.14 10.26
CA SER A 71 0.86 8.08 9.98
C SER A 71 1.00 8.54 8.54
N LEU A 72 -0.09 8.47 7.79
CA LEU A 72 -0.13 8.76 6.37
C LEU A 72 -1.42 9.51 6.05
N THR A 73 -1.30 10.60 5.30
CA THR A 73 -2.45 11.24 4.67
C THR A 73 -2.54 10.78 3.22
N ALA A 74 -3.67 10.20 2.84
CA ALA A 74 -3.97 9.73 1.50
C ALA A 74 -5.16 10.49 0.91
N LYS A 75 -5.18 10.67 -0.41
CA LYS A 75 -6.32 11.28 -1.13
C LYS A 75 -7.22 10.21 -1.71
N ARG A 76 -8.48 10.17 -1.29
CA ARG A 76 -9.52 9.32 -1.88
C ARG A 76 -10.27 10.11 -2.93
N HIS A 77 -10.26 9.65 -4.17
CA HIS A 77 -10.92 10.34 -5.28
C HIS A 77 -12.35 9.87 -5.51
N TYR A 78 -12.67 8.63 -5.13
CA TYR A 78 -13.97 8.03 -5.34
C TYR A 78 -14.53 7.46 -4.02
N ALA A 79 -15.58 8.09 -3.52
CA ALA A 79 -16.22 7.74 -2.24
C ALA A 79 -16.86 6.33 -2.22
N ASN A 80 -17.11 5.74 -3.40
CA ASN A 80 -17.71 4.41 -3.53
C ASN A 80 -16.71 3.31 -3.86
N HIS A 81 -15.45 3.67 -4.11
CA HIS A 81 -14.43 2.70 -4.50
C HIS A 81 -13.78 2.06 -3.28
N PRO A 82 -13.46 0.75 -3.36
CA PRO A 82 -12.68 0.07 -2.32
C PRO A 82 -11.33 0.76 -2.09
N VAL A 83 -10.97 0.91 -0.83
CA VAL A 83 -9.67 1.42 -0.40
C VAL A 83 -8.99 0.33 0.41
N HIS A 84 -7.71 0.13 0.18
CA HIS A 84 -6.91 -0.90 0.81
C HIS A 84 -5.67 -0.30 1.46
N LEU A 85 -5.31 -0.84 2.62
CA LEU A 85 -3.99 -0.69 3.19
C LEU A 85 -3.13 -1.83 2.65
N ASN A 86 -2.10 -1.45 1.89
CA ASN A 86 -1.12 -2.38 1.36
C ASN A 86 0.19 -2.18 2.11
N PHE A 87 0.85 -3.25 2.49
CA PHE A 87 2.17 -3.15 3.08
C PHE A 87 3.07 -4.33 2.73
N ILE A 88 4.37 -4.03 2.70
CA ILE A 88 5.45 -4.97 2.43
C ILE A 88 6.35 -5.03 3.65
N HIS A 89 6.62 -6.23 4.14
CA HIS A 89 7.43 -6.44 5.34
C HIS A 89 8.29 -7.71 5.26
N SER A 90 9.40 -7.71 6.01
CA SER A 90 10.32 -8.87 6.11
C SER A 90 10.14 -9.70 7.38
N CYS A 91 9.12 -9.38 8.20
CA CYS A 91 8.73 -10.21 9.34
C CYS A 91 8.07 -11.52 8.88
N LEU A 92 8.89 -12.54 8.64
CA LEU A 92 8.46 -13.86 8.18
C LEU A 92 8.96 -14.97 9.11
N PRO A 93 8.18 -16.06 9.29
CA PRO A 93 8.66 -17.30 9.89
C PRO A 93 9.93 -17.81 9.21
N SER A 94 10.84 -18.42 9.97
CA SER A 94 12.12 -18.93 9.45
C SER A 94 11.94 -19.92 8.29
N ARG A 95 10.87 -20.72 8.30
CA ARG A 95 10.53 -21.66 7.22
C ARG A 95 10.25 -20.99 5.86
N LEU A 96 9.95 -19.69 5.85
CA LEU A 96 9.69 -18.90 4.65
C LEU A 96 10.90 -18.04 4.24
N LYS A 97 11.98 -18.07 5.03
CA LYS A 97 13.21 -17.31 4.76
C LYS A 97 14.21 -18.21 4.06
N GLN A 98 14.80 -17.70 2.99
CA GLN A 98 15.96 -18.31 2.34
C GLN A 98 17.23 -17.64 2.85
N VAL A 99 18.26 -18.44 3.11
CA VAL A 99 19.58 -17.94 3.53
C VAL A 99 20.15 -17.04 2.44
N ALA A 100 20.81 -15.94 2.84
CA ALA A 100 21.42 -14.96 1.94
C ALA A 100 20.46 -14.34 0.90
N LYS A 101 19.17 -14.19 1.24
CA LYS A 101 18.19 -13.48 0.42
C LYS A 101 17.37 -12.49 1.23
N ASN A 102 16.90 -11.45 0.54
CA ASN A 102 15.89 -10.52 1.02
C ASN A 102 14.50 -11.12 0.83
N CYS A 103 13.96 -11.68 1.90
CA CYS A 103 12.61 -12.23 1.90
C CYS A 103 11.59 -11.23 2.46
N TYR A 104 10.48 -11.06 1.75
CA TYR A 104 9.39 -10.17 2.13
C TYR A 104 8.04 -10.75 1.72
N ALA A 105 6.97 -10.30 2.37
CA ALA A 105 5.61 -10.57 1.96
C ALA A 105 4.87 -9.26 1.71
N GLU A 106 3.90 -9.33 0.80
CA GLU A 106 2.94 -8.27 0.53
C GLU A 106 1.59 -8.67 1.11
N VAL A 107 0.96 -7.75 1.83
CA VAL A 107 -0.35 -7.95 2.46
C VAL A 107 -1.24 -6.78 2.07
N ARG A 108 -2.49 -7.07 1.70
CA ARG A 108 -3.53 -6.09 1.39
C ARG A 108 -4.72 -6.29 2.32
N ILE A 109 -5.06 -5.26 3.09
CA ILE A 109 -6.21 -5.26 4.00
C ILE A 109 -7.24 -4.25 3.49
N PRO A 110 -8.51 -4.63 3.28
CA PRO A 110 -9.55 -3.66 2.93
C PRO A 110 -9.80 -2.70 4.10
N LEU A 111 -9.78 -1.40 3.84
CA LEU A 111 -10.15 -0.38 4.80
C LEU A 111 -11.65 -0.11 4.72
N ARG A 112 -12.33 -0.22 5.86
CA ARG A 112 -13.75 0.14 5.97
C ARG A 112 -13.87 1.66 6.03
N THR A 113 -13.98 2.29 4.86
CA THR A 113 -14.20 3.73 4.72
C THR A 113 -15.66 3.97 4.31
N GLY A 114 -16.49 4.42 5.26
CA GLY A 114 -17.88 4.79 4.95
C GLY A 114 -17.94 5.90 3.88
N ARG A 115 -19.10 6.07 3.23
CA ARG A 115 -19.30 7.03 2.12
C ARG A 115 -19.02 8.50 2.49
N ARG A 116 -19.08 8.90 3.78
CA ARG A 116 -18.98 10.32 4.17
C ARG A 116 -18.23 10.65 5.48
N GLU A 117 -17.78 9.68 6.26
CA GLU A 117 -17.56 9.95 7.70
C GLU A 117 -16.14 9.73 8.23
N ASN A 118 -15.31 8.92 7.59
CA ASN A 118 -14.02 8.54 8.17
C ASN A 118 -12.88 9.34 7.54
N LYS A 119 -12.70 10.60 7.98
CA LYS A 119 -11.48 11.35 7.70
C LYS A 119 -10.27 10.72 8.40
N ASP A 120 -10.48 10.18 9.59
CA ASP A 120 -9.46 9.50 10.37
C ASP A 120 -9.78 8.01 10.45
N VAL A 121 -8.91 7.19 9.89
CA VAL A 121 -8.98 5.73 9.93
C VAL A 121 -7.86 5.25 10.84
N LEU A 122 -8.22 4.97 12.09
CA LEU A 122 -7.30 4.29 13.00
C LEU A 122 -7.27 2.81 12.62
N VAL A 123 -6.10 2.36 12.22
CA VAL A 123 -5.83 0.94 12.03
C VAL A 123 -5.17 0.47 13.31
N ASP A 124 -5.85 -0.44 14.00
CA ASP A 124 -5.34 -1.06 15.22
C ASP A 124 -3.96 -1.68 15.01
N HIS A 125 -3.36 -2.10 16.11
CA HIS A 125 -2.09 -2.78 16.13
C HIS A 125 -2.06 -4.01 15.19
N ILE A 126 -1.13 -4.02 14.24
CA ILE A 126 -0.92 -5.13 13.30
C ILE A 126 0.30 -5.94 13.73
N GLU A 127 0.07 -7.20 14.11
CA GLU A 127 1.13 -8.20 14.32
C GLU A 127 1.44 -8.93 13.01
N LEU A 128 2.56 -8.57 12.39
CA LEU A 128 2.98 -9.03 11.07
C LEU A 128 3.27 -10.54 11.02
N TYR A 129 3.73 -11.13 12.13
CA TYR A 129 4.06 -12.55 12.18
C TYR A 129 2.83 -13.46 12.08
N GLN A 130 1.64 -12.93 12.42
CA GLN A 130 0.37 -13.65 12.41
C GLN A 130 -0.41 -13.46 11.11
N MET A 131 0.04 -12.56 10.23
CA MET A 131 -0.68 -12.24 8.99
C MET A 131 -0.64 -13.38 7.99
N LYS A 132 -1.78 -13.62 7.33
CA LYS A 132 -1.86 -14.54 6.18
C LYS A 132 -1.35 -13.82 4.93
N TYR A 133 -0.30 -14.37 4.33
CA TYR A 133 0.32 -13.80 3.13
C TYR A 133 -0.52 -14.14 1.89
N GLN A 134 -1.17 -13.14 1.29
CA GLN A 134 -2.08 -13.35 0.15
C GLN A 134 -1.37 -13.83 -1.12
N LEU A 135 -0.13 -13.36 -1.34
CA LEU A 135 0.70 -13.71 -2.51
C LEU A 135 1.90 -14.61 -2.15
N GLY A 136 1.93 -15.15 -0.93
CA GLY A 136 3.09 -15.85 -0.39
C GLY A 136 4.26 -14.92 -0.06
N SER A 137 5.42 -15.50 0.26
CA SER A 137 6.68 -14.78 0.46
C SER A 137 7.52 -14.77 -0.81
N LYS A 138 8.10 -13.62 -1.15
CA LYS A 138 9.11 -13.48 -2.21
C LYS A 138 10.49 -13.39 -1.57
N CYS A 139 11.50 -13.93 -2.23
CA CYS A 139 12.89 -13.88 -1.76
C CYS A 139 13.80 -13.53 -2.92
N GLU A 140 14.33 -12.31 -2.89
CA GLU A 140 15.27 -11.81 -3.89
C GLU A 140 16.71 -11.95 -3.38
N PRO A 141 17.69 -12.25 -4.23
CA PRO A 141 19.10 -12.17 -3.84
C PRO A 141 19.41 -10.81 -3.21
N TRP A 142 20.29 -10.77 -2.22
CA TRP A 142 20.97 -9.51 -1.95
C TRP A 142 21.71 -9.14 -3.24
N LEU A 143 21.55 -7.91 -3.71
CA LEU A 143 22.32 -7.41 -4.84
C LEU A 143 23.80 -7.40 -4.40
N GLU A 144 24.50 -8.53 -4.58
CA GLU A 144 25.90 -8.66 -4.16
C GLU A 144 26.83 -7.79 -5.01
N ASN A 145 26.36 -7.16 -6.11
CA ASN A 145 27.20 -6.33 -6.96
C ASN A 145 26.45 -5.37 -7.91
N ASP A 146 25.43 -4.64 -7.45
CA ASP A 146 24.96 -3.49 -8.23
C ASP A 146 24.56 -2.33 -7.34
N ARG A 147 25.27 -1.22 -7.57
CA ARG A 147 24.99 0.12 -7.06
C ARG A 147 23.49 0.34 -6.97
N LEU A 148 23.01 0.73 -5.79
CA LEU A 148 21.69 1.31 -5.53
C LEU A 148 21.31 2.28 -6.66
N LYS A 149 20.68 1.78 -7.72
CA LYS A 149 19.86 2.54 -8.66
C LYS A 149 18.43 2.53 -8.14
N LEU A 150 18.26 2.96 -6.90
CA LEU A 150 16.96 3.34 -6.37
C LEU A 150 16.83 4.85 -6.61
N PHE A 151 15.96 5.21 -7.55
CA PHE A 151 15.54 6.57 -7.89
C PHE A 151 16.61 7.47 -8.54
N SER A 152 16.98 7.17 -9.78
CA SER A 152 17.39 8.21 -10.73
C SER A 152 16.46 8.18 -11.93
N TYR A 153 15.29 8.81 -11.79
CA TYR A 153 14.62 9.39 -12.95
C TYR A 153 15.30 10.74 -13.18
N SER A 154 16.30 10.73 -14.07
CA SER A 154 16.76 11.92 -14.79
C SER A 154 15.91 12.13 -16.02
#